data_AF-A0A379SUG3-F1
#
_entry.id   AF-A0A379SUG3-F1
#
_cell.length_a   1.000
_cell.length_b   1.000
_cell.length_c   1.000
_cell.angle_alpha   90.00
_cell.angle_beta   90.00
_cell.angle_gamma   90.00
#
_symmetry.space_group_name_H-M   'P 1'
#
loop_
_entity.id
_entity.type
_entity.pdbx_description
1 polymer ?
#
loop_
_entity_poly.entity_id
_entity_poly.type
_entity_poly.pdbx_seq_one_letter_code
_entity_poly.pdbx_strand_id
1 'polypeptide(L)'
;MSVEISAKPRPIIPYEHPDAAMYCLLFKQHIIRQWCKKCPYDIHDTRLQKLFQDSQISLQYQCDYLVRYVAEAFDHYAVWGHTHAYYPGRPSQQNARTDALEGVSRVLPTLGSVVTKSTCRRGAYG
;
A
#
# COMPACT_ATOMS: atom_id res chain seq x y z
N MET A 1 31.32 -19.15 -25.31
CA MET A 1 29.98 -19.74 -25.13
C MET A 1 28.96 -18.66 -25.46
N SER A 2 28.19 -18.84 -26.54
CA SER A 2 27.11 -17.93 -26.95
C SER A 2 25.81 -18.36 -26.26
N VAL A 3 25.19 -17.47 -25.49
CA VAL A 3 23.89 -17.73 -24.87
C VAL A 3 22.82 -17.47 -25.94
N GLU A 4 22.10 -18.50 -26.36
CA GLU A 4 20.94 -18.35 -27.23
C GLU A 4 19.79 -17.71 -26.45
N ILE A 5 19.51 -16.44 -26.74
CA ILE A 5 18.35 -15.73 -26.17
C ILE A 5 17.18 -15.97 -27.13
N SER A 6 16.36 -16.98 -26.82
CA SER A 6 15.11 -17.23 -27.54
C SER A 6 14.01 -16.32 -26.99
N ALA A 7 13.49 -15.43 -27.84
CA ALA A 7 12.40 -14.53 -27.48
C ALA A 7 11.10 -15.32 -27.31
N LYS A 8 10.66 -15.51 -26.06
CA LYS A 8 9.33 -16.06 -25.78
C LYS A 8 8.26 -15.03 -26.14
N PRO A 9 7.13 -15.45 -26.74
CA PRO A 9 6.01 -14.57 -26.98
C PRO A 9 5.49 -14.00 -25.66
N ARG A 10 5.01 -12.76 -25.71
CA ARG A 10 4.45 -12.07 -24.54
C ARG A 10 3.29 -12.91 -23.97
N PRO A 11 3.27 -13.22 -22.67
CA PRO A 11 2.16 -13.95 -22.07
C PRO A 11 0.85 -13.19 -22.27
N ILE A 12 -0.23 -13.92 -22.50
CA ILE A 12 -1.57 -13.34 -22.61
C ILE A 12 -1.95 -12.79 -21.24
N ILE A 13 -2.11 -11.48 -21.16
CA ILE A 13 -2.54 -10.80 -19.94
C ILE A 13 -4.07 -10.79 -19.96
N PRO A 14 -4.74 -11.39 -18.97
CA PRO A 14 -6.20 -11.52 -18.97
C PRO A 14 -6.90 -10.19 -19.22
N TYR A 15 -6.43 -9.10 -18.60
CA TYR A 15 -7.03 -7.78 -18.70
C TYR A 15 -6.94 -7.09 -20.08
N GLU A 16 -6.12 -7.58 -21.01
CA GLU A 16 -6.01 -7.00 -22.36
C GLU A 16 -7.00 -7.62 -23.37
N HIS A 17 -7.46 -8.86 -23.12
CA HIS A 17 -8.42 -9.58 -23.95
C HIS A 17 -9.51 -10.24 -23.10
N PRO A 18 -10.41 -9.45 -22.49
CA PRO A 18 -11.40 -9.98 -21.58
C PRO A 18 -12.46 -10.83 -22.29
N ASP A 19 -12.70 -12.03 -21.76
CA ASP A 19 -13.84 -12.86 -22.15
C ASP A 19 -15.12 -12.44 -21.38
N ALA A 20 -16.28 -12.91 -21.84
CA ALA A 20 -17.56 -12.59 -21.23
C ALA A 20 -17.66 -13.05 -19.75
N ALA A 21 -17.03 -14.17 -19.43
CA ALA A 21 -16.96 -14.70 -18.06
C ALA A 21 -16.18 -13.75 -17.14
N MET A 22 -15.08 -13.17 -17.63
CA MET A 22 -14.28 -12.22 -16.89
C MET A 22 -14.99 -10.89 -16.73
N TYR A 23 -15.77 -10.42 -17.70
CA TYR A 23 -16.65 -9.25 -17.50
C TYR A 23 -17.66 -9.48 -16.36
N CYS A 24 -18.29 -10.66 -16.31
CA CYS A 24 -19.20 -11.01 -15.21
C CYS A 24 -18.49 -11.07 -13.85
N LEU A 25 -17.30 -11.67 -13.81
CA LEU A 25 -16.47 -11.75 -12.61
C LEU A 25 -16.03 -10.35 -12.14
N LEU A 26 -15.61 -9.48 -13.06
CA LEU A 26 -15.26 -8.09 -12.77
C LEU A 26 -16.45 -7.29 -12.26
N PHE A 27 -17.64 -7.51 -12.81
CA PHE A 27 -18.87 -6.88 -12.35
C PHE A 27 -19.24 -7.30 -10.92
N LYS A 28 -19.18 -8.61 -10.61
CA LYS A 28 -19.38 -9.12 -9.25
C LYS A 28 -18.37 -8.52 -8.27
N GLN A 29 -17.09 -8.50 -8.66
CA GLN A 29 -16.04 -7.88 -7.85
C GLN A 29 -16.29 -6.38 -7.64
N HIS A 30 -16.79 -5.67 -8.66
CA HIS A 30 -17.13 -4.26 -8.55
C HIS A 30 -18.21 -4.03 -7.49
N ILE A 31 -19.29 -4.81 -7.51
CA ILE A 31 -20.38 -4.71 -6.51
C ILE A 31 -19.84 -4.94 -5.10
N ILE A 32 -19.06 -6.01 -4.90
CA ILE A 32 -18.46 -6.33 -3.60
C ILE A 32 -17.55 -5.18 -3.14
N ARG A 33 -16.75 -4.60 -4.05
CA ARG A 33 -15.87 -3.48 -3.72
C ARG A 33 -16.63 -2.22 -3.32
N GLN A 34 -17.76 -1.92 -3.97
CA GLN A 34 -18.60 -0.78 -3.58
C GLN A 34 -19.19 -1.00 -2.19
N TRP A 35 -19.60 -2.23 -1.88
CA TRP A 35 -20.21 -2.53 -0.60
C TRP A 35 -19.19 -2.56 0.56
N CYS A 36 -18.00 -3.09 0.32
CA CYS A 36 -16.91 -3.13 1.30
C CYS A 36 -16.02 -1.87 1.28
N LYS A 37 -16.47 -0.79 0.61
CA LYS A 37 -15.66 0.42 0.44
C LYS A 37 -15.43 1.12 1.76
N LYS A 38 -14.18 1.18 2.20
CA LYS A 38 -13.76 2.04 3.30
C LYS A 38 -13.75 3.49 2.82
N CYS A 39 -14.19 4.41 3.68
CA CYS A 39 -14.05 5.84 3.43
C CYS A 39 -12.56 6.20 3.31
N PRO A 40 -12.19 7.21 2.50
CA PRO A 40 -10.84 7.75 2.49
C PRO A 40 -10.40 8.11 3.92
N TYR A 41 -9.18 7.72 4.29
CA TYR A 41 -8.52 8.21 5.49
C TYR A 41 -8.04 9.64 5.23
N ASP A 42 -8.77 10.61 5.76
CA ASP A 42 -8.50 12.05 5.69
C ASP A 42 -8.05 12.62 7.05
N ILE A 43 -8.02 11.76 8.06
CA ILE A 43 -7.66 12.10 9.43
C ILE A 43 -6.17 12.47 9.42
N HIS A 44 -5.89 13.75 9.68
CA HIS A 44 -4.56 14.37 9.72
C HIS A 44 -3.98 14.94 8.42
N ASP A 45 -4.68 14.87 7.29
CA ASP A 45 -4.18 15.43 6.01
C ASP A 45 -3.81 16.91 6.14
N THR A 46 -4.74 17.73 6.64
CA THR A 46 -4.54 19.17 6.85
C THR A 46 -3.38 19.45 7.82
N ARG A 47 -3.18 18.57 8.81
CA ARG A 47 -2.11 18.74 9.79
C ARG A 47 -0.76 18.37 9.18
N LEU A 48 -0.69 17.27 8.42
CA LEU A 48 0.50 16.85 7.70
C LEU A 48 0.95 17.95 6.72
N GLN A 49 0.03 18.50 5.94
CA GLN A 49 0.32 19.61 5.02
C GLN A 49 0.92 20.82 5.75
N LYS A 50 0.32 21.23 6.87
CA LYS A 50 0.83 22.34 7.68
C LYS A 50 2.23 22.06 8.23
N LEU A 51 2.49 20.83 8.71
CA LEU A 51 3.79 20.46 9.27
C LEU A 51 4.92 20.53 8.24
N PHE A 52 4.66 20.16 6.98
CA PHE A 52 5.64 20.20 5.90
C PHE A 52 5.80 21.58 5.25
N GLN A 53 4.84 22.48 5.45
CA GLN A 53 4.92 23.88 5.00
C GLN A 53 5.62 24.79 6.02
N ASP A 54 5.68 24.37 7.29
CA ASP A 54 6.32 25.15 8.35
C ASP A 54 7.84 24.88 8.40
N SER A 55 8.62 25.89 8.03
CA SER A 55 10.08 25.84 8.03
C SER A 55 10.70 25.84 9.44
N GLN A 56 9.91 26.13 10.48
CA GLN A 56 10.38 26.12 11.88
C GLN A 56 10.37 24.72 12.49
N ILE A 57 9.71 23.77 11.84
CA ILE A 57 9.59 22.40 12.34
C ILE A 57 10.80 21.59 11.89
N SER A 58 11.38 20.83 12.83
CA SER A 58 12.51 19.97 12.51
C SER A 58 12.09 18.87 11.54
N LEU A 59 12.99 18.58 10.59
CA LEU A 59 12.81 17.46 9.65
C LEU A 59 12.57 16.13 10.38
N GLN A 60 13.21 15.95 11.53
CA GLN A 60 13.00 14.76 12.36
C GLN A 60 11.54 14.63 12.81
N TYR A 61 10.93 15.71 13.29
CA TYR A 61 9.53 15.69 13.72
C TYR A 61 8.57 15.47 12.54
N GLN A 62 8.86 16.07 11.38
CA GLN A 62 8.10 15.84 10.15
C GLN A 62 8.13 14.36 9.74
N CYS A 63 9.30 13.74 9.76
CA CYS A 63 9.47 12.32 9.47
C CYS A 63 8.75 11.43 10.49
N ASP A 64 8.90 11.70 11.79
CA ASP A 64 8.24 10.92 12.84
C ASP A 64 6.71 10.99 12.71
N TYR A 65 6.18 12.17 12.40
CA TYR A 65 4.74 12.37 12.16
C TYR A 65 4.27 11.68 10.86
N LEU A 66 5.07 11.73 9.79
CA LEU A 66 4.77 11.05 8.54
C LEU A 66 4.68 9.54 8.75
N VAL A 67 5.60 8.94 9.49
CA VAL A 67 5.51 7.50 9.75
C VAL A 67 4.28 7.14 10.57
N ARG A 68 3.95 7.96 11.58
CA ARG A 68 2.71 7.78 12.35
C ARG A 68 1.48 7.84 11.44
N TYR A 69 1.40 8.83 10.58
CA TYR A 69 0.32 8.97 9.60
C TYR A 69 0.21 7.72 8.71
N VAL A 70 1.33 7.23 8.17
CA VAL A 70 1.36 6.01 7.34
C VAL A 70 0.92 4.78 8.12
N ALA A 71 1.31 4.66 9.40
CA ALA A 71 0.90 3.55 10.25
C ALA A 71 -0.61 3.55 10.54
N GLU A 72 -1.17 4.71 10.86
CA GLU A 72 -2.60 4.87 11.12
C GLU A 72 -3.42 4.64 9.84
N ALA A 73 -2.98 5.16 8.70
CA ALA A 73 -3.60 4.90 7.41
C ALA A 73 -3.53 3.40 7.04
N PHE A 74 -2.39 2.75 7.29
CA PHE A 74 -2.23 1.32 7.05
C PHE A 74 -3.22 0.49 7.87
N ASP A 75 -3.38 0.79 9.16
CA ASP A 75 -4.35 0.12 10.03
C ASP A 75 -5.79 0.35 9.55
N HIS A 76 -6.13 1.59 9.18
CA HIS A 76 -7.44 1.93 8.62
C HIS A 76 -7.77 1.11 7.37
N TYR A 77 -6.81 0.92 6.47
CA TYR A 77 -7.00 0.15 5.24
C TYR A 77 -6.74 -1.35 5.40
N ALA A 78 -6.19 -1.83 6.51
CA ALA A 78 -5.89 -3.24 6.70
C ALA A 78 -7.14 -4.12 6.56
N VAL A 79 -6.97 -5.29 5.95
CA VAL A 79 -7.97 -6.35 5.81
C VAL A 79 -7.34 -7.67 6.28
N TRP A 80 -8.13 -8.55 6.88
CA TRP A 80 -7.76 -9.90 7.34
C TRP A 80 -6.35 -9.99 7.96
N GLY A 81 -6.25 -9.63 9.25
CA GLY A 81 -5.03 -9.83 10.03
C GLY A 81 -3.80 -9.07 9.52
N HIS A 82 -3.99 -7.89 8.91
CA HIS A 82 -2.93 -7.03 8.36
C HIS A 82 -2.13 -7.64 7.19
N THR A 83 -2.63 -8.74 6.60
CA THR A 83 -1.94 -9.42 5.48
C THR A 83 -2.10 -8.69 4.15
N HIS A 84 -3.16 -7.90 4.00
CA HIS A 84 -3.49 -7.17 2.79
C HIS A 84 -4.06 -5.79 3.13
N ALA A 85 -3.76 -4.77 2.31
CA ALA A 85 -4.40 -3.47 2.37
C ALA A 85 -5.60 -3.42 1.41
N TYR A 86 -6.71 -2.83 1.85
CA TYR A 86 -7.84 -2.51 0.99
C TYR A 86 -7.41 -1.40 0.01
N TYR A 87 -7.35 -1.72 -1.28
CA TYR A 87 -7.14 -0.75 -2.34
C TYR A 87 -8.46 -0.35 -3.00
N PRO A 88 -8.99 0.87 -2.74
CA PRO A 88 -10.12 1.38 -3.48
C PRO A 88 -9.68 1.70 -4.92
N GLY A 89 -10.23 1.02 -5.92
CA GLY A 89 -9.95 1.33 -7.33
C GLY A 89 -10.07 0.15 -8.29
N ARG A 90 -9.75 0.40 -9.56
CA ARG A 90 -9.52 -0.67 -10.54
C ARG A 90 -8.18 -1.35 -10.23
N PRO A 91 -8.12 -2.69 -10.30
CA PRO A 91 -6.86 -3.40 -10.10
C PRO A 91 -5.89 -3.10 -11.25
N SER A 92 -4.60 -3.22 -10.99
CA SER A 92 -3.57 -3.25 -12.01
C SER A 92 -3.67 -4.53 -12.86
N GLN A 93 -2.79 -4.67 -13.84
CA GLN A 93 -2.67 -5.89 -14.64
C GLN A 93 -2.43 -7.16 -13.79
N GLN A 94 -1.95 -7.02 -12.55
CA GLN A 94 -1.62 -8.12 -11.64
C GLN A 94 -2.73 -8.50 -10.65
N ASN A 95 -3.92 -7.89 -10.76
CA ASN A 95 -5.09 -8.14 -9.91
C ASN A 95 -5.01 -7.48 -8.51
N ALA A 96 -6.18 -7.12 -7.95
CA ALA A 96 -6.27 -6.27 -6.74
C ALA A 96 -5.56 -6.87 -5.51
N ARG A 97 -5.51 -8.20 -5.41
CA ARG A 97 -4.85 -8.89 -4.29
C ARG A 97 -3.33 -8.74 -4.34
N THR A 98 -2.75 -8.78 -5.53
CA THR A 98 -1.30 -8.60 -5.72
C THR A 98 -0.93 -7.15 -5.45
N ASP A 99 -1.73 -6.20 -5.93
CA ASP A 99 -1.55 -4.78 -5.63
C ASP A 99 -1.61 -4.50 -4.12
N ALA A 100 -2.54 -5.17 -3.42
CA ALA A 100 -2.66 -5.09 -1.97
C ALA A 100 -1.45 -5.66 -1.23
N LEU A 101 -0.91 -6.78 -1.68
CA LEU A 101 0.34 -7.36 -1.15
C LEU A 101 1.53 -6.44 -1.39
N GLU A 102 1.63 -5.90 -2.60
CA GLU A 102 2.72 -4.99 -2.96
C GLU A 102 2.65 -3.72 -2.10
N GLY A 103 1.47 -3.13 -1.95
CA GLY A 103 1.25 -1.98 -1.08
C GLY A 103 1.69 -2.21 0.36
N VAL A 104 1.30 -3.36 0.95
CA VAL A 104 1.75 -3.75 2.30
C VAL A 104 3.28 -3.90 2.33
N SER A 105 3.87 -4.60 1.35
CA SER A 105 5.32 -4.84 1.30
C SER A 105 6.15 -3.55 1.24
N ARG A 106 5.61 -2.48 0.62
CA ARG A 106 6.24 -1.16 0.56
C ARG A 106 6.15 -0.39 1.87
N VAL A 107 5.14 -0.67 2.70
CA VAL A 107 4.92 0.00 3.99
C VAL A 107 5.67 -0.70 5.14
N LEU A 108 5.87 -2.02 5.06
CA LEU A 108 6.55 -2.80 6.09
C LEU A 108 7.95 -2.28 6.48
N PRO A 109 8.84 -1.85 5.55
CA PRO A 109 10.14 -1.29 5.92
C PRO A 109 10.01 -0.03 6.79
N THR A 110 9.04 0.83 6.48
CA THR A 110 8.77 2.06 7.23
C THR A 110 8.32 1.73 8.64
N LEU A 111 7.39 0.79 8.81
CA LEU A 111 6.95 0.32 10.13
C LEU A 111 8.09 -0.35 10.91
N GLY A 112 8.88 -1.20 10.24
CA GLY A 112 10.03 -1.88 10.85
C GLY A 112 11.09 -0.91 11.36
N SER A 113 11.34 0.19 10.64
CA SER A 113 12.30 1.24 11.03
C SER A 113 11.92 1.96 12.33
N VAL A 114 10.61 2.10 12.59
CA VAL A 114 10.11 2.72 13.83
C VAL A 114 10.20 1.76 15.01
N VAL A 115 9.90 0.47 14.79
CA VAL A 115 10.07 -0.55 15.83
C VAL A 115 11.54 -0.66 16.24
N THR A 116 12.47 -0.66 15.29
CA THR A 116 13.92 -0.73 15.58
C THR A 116 14.45 0.53 16.28
N LYS A 117 13.98 1.74 15.93
CA LYS A 117 14.36 2.96 16.66
C LYS A 117 13.83 2.97 18.10
N SER A 118 12.61 2.46 18.32
CA SER A 118 11.99 2.43 19.65
C SER A 118 12.52 1.31 20.55
N THR A 119 13.13 0.26 20.00
CA THR A 119 13.94 -0.71 20.76
C THR A 119 15.37 -0.22 20.98
N CYS A 120 15.99 0.46 20.02
CA CYS A 120 17.33 1.02 20.17
C CYS A 120 17.39 2.15 21.22
N ARG A 121 16.37 3.02 21.32
CA ARG A 121 16.28 4.00 22.41
C ARG A 121 16.03 3.40 23.80
N ARG A 122 15.48 2.18 23.88
CA ARG A 122 15.27 1.47 25.16
C ARG A 122 16.53 0.76 25.68
N GLY A 123 17.56 0.60 24.84
CA GLY A 123 18.84 0.01 25.25
C GLY A 123 19.91 1.02 25.68
N ALA A 124 19.60 2.33 25.74
CA ALA A 124 20.56 3.39 26.08
C ALA A 124 20.49 3.85 27.55
N TYR A 125 19.69 3.17 28.38
CA TYR A 125 19.69 3.31 29.84
C TYR A 125 19.87 1.91 30.46
N GLY A 126 21.10 1.42 30.41
CA GLY A 126 21.55 0.19 31.04
C GLY A 126 23.01 0.31 31.40
#